data_AF-A0A0W1DTH4-F1
#
_entry.id   AF-A0A0W1DTH4-F1
#
_cell.length_a   1.000
_cell.length_b   1.000
_cell.length_c   1.000
_cell.angle_alpha   90.00
_cell.angle_beta   90.00
_cell.angle_gamma   90.00
#
_symmetry.space_group_name_H-M   'P 1'
#
loop_
_entity.id
_entity.type
_entity.pdbx_description
1 polymer ?
#
loop_
_entity_poly.entity_id
_entity_poly.type
_entity_poly.pdbx_seq_one_letter_code
_entity_poly.pdbx_strand_id
1 'polypeptide(L)'
;MPELERRWGNILAARRYRLVVEAIGHVWPDPFAVAPPCCPRVSFDEALLAGVVIAAGARDRVQFDWLTAEMLGSDAREMLYGALENFVRARAPGRV
;
A
#
# COMPACT_ATOMS: atom_id res chain seq x y z
N MET A 1 -4.97 15.54 0.98
CA MET A 1 -5.20 15.22 -0.45
C MET A 1 -6.68 15.52 -0.71
N PRO A 2 -7.07 16.78 -0.95
CA PRO A 2 -8.48 17.21 -0.85
C PRO A 2 -9.43 16.43 -1.78
N GLU A 3 -8.97 16.11 -2.99
CA GLU A 3 -9.77 15.35 -3.94
C GLU A 3 -9.99 13.89 -3.51
N LEU A 4 -8.98 13.26 -2.90
CA LEU A 4 -9.08 11.89 -2.40
C LEU A 4 -10.02 11.80 -1.19
N GLU A 5 -9.93 12.78 -0.29
CA GLU A 5 -10.82 12.93 0.86
C GLU A 5 -12.28 13.04 0.42
N ARG A 6 -12.54 13.85 -0.62
CA ARG A 6 -13.87 14.00 -1.23
C ARG A 6 -14.34 12.71 -1.90
N ARG A 7 -13.52 12.11 -2.77
CA ARG A 7 -13.87 10.91 -3.54
C ARG A 7 -14.17 9.70 -2.67
N TRP A 8 -13.48 9.55 -1.55
CA TRP A 8 -13.69 8.43 -0.63
C TRP A 8 -14.66 8.72 0.51
N GLY A 9 -15.03 9.98 0.74
CA GLY A 9 -15.87 10.37 1.90
C GLY A 9 -15.25 10.00 3.25
N ASN A 10 -13.95 9.73 3.30
CA ASN A 10 -13.24 9.24 4.47
C ASN A 10 -11.86 9.91 4.56
N ILE A 11 -11.81 10.98 5.35
CA ILE A 11 -10.61 11.81 5.54
C ILE A 11 -9.47 10.98 6.14
N LEU A 12 -9.78 10.10 7.09
CA LEU A 12 -8.78 9.28 7.77
C LEU A 12 -8.11 8.29 6.81
N ALA A 13 -8.90 7.62 5.96
CA ALA A 13 -8.37 6.72 4.94
C ALA A 13 -7.53 7.48 3.90
N ALA A 14 -7.99 8.64 3.43
CA ALA A 14 -7.23 9.46 2.48
C ALA A 14 -5.89 9.94 3.04
N ARG A 15 -5.84 10.34 4.33
CA ARG A 15 -4.59 10.73 5.00
C ARG A 15 -3.65 9.56 5.20
N ARG A 16 -4.15 8.39 5.61
CA ARG A 16 -3.32 7.19 5.76
C ARG A 16 -2.81 6.65 4.43
N TYR A 17 -3.60 6.77 3.36
CA TYR A 17 -3.13 6.45 2.01
C TYR A 17 -1.98 7.36 1.58
N ARG A 18 -2.01 8.65 1.92
CA ARG A 18 -0.87 9.54 1.66
C ARG A 18 0.41 9.02 2.33
N LEU A 19 0.33 8.54 3.58
CA LEU A 19 1.47 7.93 4.27
C LEU A 19 1.95 6.64 3.58
N VAL A 20 1.04 5.85 3.01
CA VAL A 20 1.42 4.69 2.18
C VAL A 20 2.21 5.13 0.95
N VAL A 21 1.75 6.15 0.23
CA VAL A 21 2.46 6.68 -0.95
C VAL A 21 3.83 7.24 -0.58
N GLU A 22 3.93 7.97 0.54
CA GLU A 22 5.20 8.50 1.06
C GLU A 22 6.15 7.35 1.47
N ALA A 23 5.63 6.31 2.14
CA ALA A 23 6.42 5.13 2.50
C ALA A 23 6.95 4.40 1.27
N ILE A 24 6.12 4.17 0.25
CA ILE A 24 6.54 3.57 -1.03
C ILE A 24 7.66 4.42 -1.66
N GLY A 25 7.46 5.73 -1.79
CA GLY A 25 8.48 6.61 -2.35
C GLY A 25 9.80 6.66 -1.57
N HIS A 26 9.79 6.25 -0.29
CA HIS A 26 10.98 6.20 0.54
C HIS A 26 11.70 4.85 0.54
N VAL A 27 10.94 3.74 0.49
CA VAL A 27 11.50 2.40 0.70
C VAL A 27 11.63 1.56 -0.57
N TRP A 28 10.91 1.89 -1.65
CA TRP A 28 11.02 1.13 -2.89
C TRP A 28 12.43 1.28 -3.49
N PRO A 29 13.08 0.20 -3.97
CA PRO A 29 14.47 0.29 -4.44
C PRO A 29 14.65 1.16 -5.68
N ASP A 30 13.67 1.11 -6.58
CA ASP A 30 13.60 1.87 -7.82
C ASP A 30 12.36 2.78 -7.82
N PRO A 31 12.29 3.80 -8.70
CA PRO A 31 11.07 4.59 -8.85
C PRO A 31 9.87 3.70 -9.15
N PHE A 32 8.85 3.75 -8.29
CA PHE A 32 7.66 2.90 -8.39
C PHE A 32 6.98 3.04 -9.76
N ALA A 33 6.91 1.94 -10.51
CA ALA A 33 6.38 1.91 -11.85
C ALA A 33 4.85 1.72 -11.86
N VAL A 34 4.13 2.76 -12.32
CA VAL A 34 2.70 2.69 -12.62
C VAL A 34 2.51 2.55 -14.13
N ALA A 35 1.80 1.52 -14.57
CA ALA A 35 1.53 1.34 -15.98
C ALA A 35 0.60 2.45 -16.48
N PRO A 36 0.79 2.96 -17.72
CA PRO A 36 -0.19 3.86 -18.33
C PRO A 36 -1.59 3.23 -18.32
N PRO A 37 -2.67 4.03 -18.15
CA PRO A 37 -4.03 3.50 -18.04
C PRO A 37 -4.53 2.78 -19.32
N CYS A 38 -3.85 2.97 -20.45
CA CYS A 38 -4.12 2.26 -21.71
C CYS A 38 -3.46 0.88 -21.81
N CYS A 39 -2.57 0.51 -20.88
CA CYS A 39 -1.91 -0.79 -20.88
C CYS A 39 -2.89 -1.88 -20.39
N PRO A 40 -3.01 -3.02 -21.10
CA PRO A 40 -3.90 -4.11 -20.69
C PRO A 40 -3.33 -4.97 -19.55
N ARG A 41 -2.09 -4.69 -19.11
CA ARG A 41 -1.36 -5.45 -18.10
C ARG A 41 -0.91 -4.51 -17.01
N VAL A 42 -1.03 -4.95 -15.76
CA VAL A 42 -0.42 -4.30 -14.60
C VAL A 42 1.11 -4.43 -14.65
N SER A 43 1.81 -3.43 -14.14
CA SER A 43 3.25 -3.50 -13.89
C SER A 43 3.53 -4.54 -12.79
N PHE A 44 4.80 -4.93 -12.68
CA PHE A 44 5.23 -5.78 -11.57
C PHE A 44 4.99 -5.10 -10.22
N ASP A 45 5.33 -3.82 -10.10
CA ASP A 45 5.14 -3.03 -8.87
C ASP A 45 3.67 -2.93 -8.48
N GLU A 46 2.77 -2.74 -9.43
CA GLU A 46 1.32 -2.72 -9.19
C GLU A 46 0.80 -4.07 -8.70
N ALA A 47 1.25 -5.17 -9.32
CA ALA A 47 0.88 -6.53 -8.92
C ALA A 47 1.41 -6.86 -7.51
N LEU A 48 2.66 -6.51 -7.23
CA LEU A 48 3.28 -6.69 -5.92
C LEU A 48 2.57 -5.85 -4.86
N LEU A 49 2.30 -4.56 -5.15
CA LEU A 49 1.58 -3.66 -4.26
C LEU A 49 0.20 -4.23 -3.91
N ALA A 50 -0.53 -4.76 -4.90
CA ALA A 50 -1.82 -5.41 -4.65
C ALA A 50 -1.67 -6.62 -3.70
N GLY A 51 -0.65 -7.46 -3.91
CA GLY A 51 -0.36 -8.61 -3.06
C GLY A 51 -0.07 -8.22 -1.61
N VAL A 52 0.78 -7.22 -1.39
CA VAL A 52 1.14 -6.78 -0.03
C VAL A 52 0.00 -6.02 0.66
N VAL A 53 -0.85 -5.30 -0.08
CA VAL A 53 -2.09 -4.70 0.47
C VAL A 53 -3.05 -5.80 0.95
N ILE A 54 -3.21 -6.89 0.19
CA ILE A 54 -4.05 -8.03 0.58
C ILE A 54 -3.49 -8.69 1.83
N ALA A 55 -2.18 -8.97 1.87
CA ALA A 55 -1.52 -9.56 3.04
C ALA A 55 -1.69 -8.68 4.29
N ALA A 56 -1.44 -7.37 4.18
CA ALA A 56 -1.65 -6.42 5.28
C ALA A 56 -3.12 -6.35 5.74
N GLY A 57 -4.07 -6.42 4.81
CA GLY A 57 -5.49 -6.46 5.14
C GLY A 57 -5.94 -7.73 5.86
N ALA A 58 -5.33 -8.86 5.54
CA ALA A 58 -5.52 -10.13 6.24
C ALA A 58 -4.72 -10.23 7.55
N ARG A 59 -3.87 -9.22 7.85
CA ARG A 59 -2.85 -9.26 8.91
C ARG A 59 -1.88 -10.44 8.78
N ASP A 60 -1.65 -10.88 7.55
CA ASP A 60 -0.71 -11.95 7.24
C ASP A 60 0.69 -11.36 7.07
N ARG A 61 1.39 -11.23 8.20
CA ARG A 61 2.73 -10.66 8.20
C ARG A 61 3.75 -11.55 7.48
N VAL A 62 3.58 -12.87 7.56
CA VAL A 62 4.50 -13.84 6.94
C VAL A 62 4.43 -13.72 5.42
N GLN A 63 3.22 -13.68 4.85
CA GLN A 63 3.05 -13.49 3.42
C GLN A 63 3.59 -12.15 2.93
N PHE A 64 3.38 -11.07 3.70
CA PHE A 64 3.94 -9.76 3.38
C PHE A 64 5.47 -9.79 3.33
N ASP A 65 6.09 -10.35 4.38
CA ASP A 65 7.56 -10.42 4.48
C ASP A 65 8.13 -11.30 3.38
N TRP A 66 7.47 -12.40 3.01
CA TRP A 66 7.88 -13.28 1.92
C TRP A 66 7.84 -12.58 0.56
N LEU A 67 6.76 -11.84 0.27
CA LEU A 67 6.61 -11.10 -0.99
C LEU A 67 7.66 -9.99 -1.17
N THR A 68 8.21 -9.49 -0.07
CA THR A 68 9.09 -8.31 -0.06
C THR A 68 10.54 -8.60 0.36
N ALA A 69 10.85 -9.83 0.79
CA ALA A 69 12.13 -10.18 1.42
C ALA A 69 13.35 -9.92 0.54
N GLU A 70 13.24 -10.17 -0.77
CA GLU A 70 14.36 -9.97 -1.71
C GLU A 70 14.57 -8.49 -2.05
N MET A 71 13.55 -7.66 -1.88
CA MET A 71 13.51 -6.27 -2.32
C MET A 71 13.75 -5.28 -1.17
N LEU A 72 13.26 -5.59 0.03
CA LEU A 72 13.18 -4.66 1.16
C LEU A 72 13.90 -5.20 2.39
N GLY A 73 14.73 -4.35 3.01
CA GLY A 73 15.31 -4.60 4.33
C GLY A 73 14.24 -4.70 5.43
N SER A 74 14.63 -5.14 6.64
CA SER A 74 13.70 -5.28 7.79
C SER A 74 12.95 -3.99 8.09
N ASP A 75 13.66 -2.87 8.18
CA ASP A 75 13.09 -1.59 8.62
C ASP A 75 12.13 -1.01 7.57
N ALA A 76 12.47 -1.20 6.29
CA ALA A 76 11.62 -0.88 5.15
C ALA A 76 10.32 -1.69 5.16
N ARG A 77 10.41 -3.00 5.46
CA ARG A 77 9.24 -3.88 5.58
C ARG A 77 8.34 -3.47 6.75
N GLU A 78 8.91 -3.17 7.92
CA GLU A 78 8.14 -2.68 9.07
C GLU A 78 7.40 -1.38 8.75
N MET A 79 8.10 -0.41 8.16
CA MET A 79 7.52 0.88 7.80
C MET A 79 6.35 0.72 6.82
N LEU A 80 6.57 -0.04 5.75
CA LEU A 80 5.57 -0.23 4.71
C LEU A 80 4.37 -1.05 5.22
N TYR A 81 4.62 -2.13 5.96
CA TYR A 81 3.56 -2.95 6.57
C TYR A 81 2.69 -2.11 7.50
N GLY A 82 3.30 -1.32 8.39
CA GLY A 82 2.58 -0.45 9.32
C GLY A 82 1.75 0.62 8.61
N ALA A 83 2.26 1.23 7.55
CA ALA A 83 1.51 2.20 6.75
C ALA A 83 0.28 1.55 6.09
N LEU A 84 0.47 0.38 5.47
CA LEU A 84 -0.58 -0.36 4.77
C LEU A 84 -1.65 -0.88 5.73
N GLU A 85 -1.28 -1.50 6.85
CA GLU A 85 -2.22 -2.00 7.85
C GLU A 85 -3.10 -0.87 8.39
N ASN A 86 -2.48 0.28 8.74
CA ASN A 86 -3.22 1.44 9.22
C ASN A 86 -4.19 1.96 8.16
N PHE A 87 -3.79 2.04 6.90
CA PHE A 87 -4.65 2.44 5.78
C PHE A 87 -5.82 1.47 5.58
N VAL A 88 -5.56 0.16 5.49
CA VAL A 88 -6.61 -0.84 5.28
C VAL A 88 -7.62 -0.83 6.43
N ARG A 89 -7.15 -0.70 7.68
CA ARG A 89 -8.03 -0.53 8.85
C ARG A 89 -8.89 0.73 8.77
N ALA A 90 -8.37 1.82 8.22
CA ALA A 90 -9.12 3.06 8.01
C ALA A 90 -10.20 2.94 6.93
N ARG A 91 -9.94 2.10 5.93
CA ARG A 91 -10.80 1.92 4.75
C ARG A 91 -11.87 0.87 4.98
N ALA A 92 -11.66 -0.10 5.88
CA ALA A 92 -12.67 -1.08 6.23
C ALA A 92 -13.97 -0.35 6.59
N PRO A 93 -15.09 -0.62 5.88
CA PRO A 93 -16.38 -0.05 6.26
C PRO A 93 -16.63 -0.47 7.70
N GLY A 94 -16.93 0.50 8.56
CA GLY A 94 -17.27 0.20 9.95
C GLY A 94 -18.33 -0.89 9.95
N ARG A 95 -18.01 -2.05 10.55
CA ARG A 95 -19.05 -2.91 11.09
C ARG A 95 -19.68 -2.10 12.22
N VAL A 96 -20.71 -1.33 11.88
CA VAL A 96 -21.71 -0.84 12.83
C VAL A 96 -22.59 -2.03 13.18
#